data_AF-A0A844MYF3-F1
#
_entry.id   AF-A0A844MYF3-F1
#
_cell.length_a   1.000
_cell.length_b   1.000
_cell.length_c   1.000
_cell.angle_alpha   90.00
_cell.angle_beta   90.00
_cell.angle_gamma   90.00
#
_symmetry.space_group_name_H-M   'P 1'
#
loop_
_entity.id
_entity.type
_entity.pdbx_description
1 polymer ?
#
loop_
_entity_poly.entity_id
_entity_poly.type
_entity_poly.pdbx_seq_one_letter_code
_entity_poly.pdbx_strand_id
1 'polypeptide(L)' 'MIKPDFQTMPRAELRQYNLDHRDDDEAFQTYLHRFTSEDAVIFRAPQSIEDLENFPQLHQQNLERLRKQA' A
#
# COMPACT_ATOMS: atom_id res chain seq x y z
N MET A 1 0.80 -5.16 -28.90
CA MET A 1 0.58 -5.96 -27.67
C MET A 1 -0.82 -5.65 -27.16
N ILE A 2 -1.53 -6.67 -26.67
CA ILE A 2 -2.85 -6.48 -26.02
C ILE A 2 -2.57 -6.04 -24.58
N LYS A 3 -3.12 -4.90 -24.16
CA LYS A 3 -2.98 -4.39 -22.80
C LYS A 3 -3.83 -5.27 -21.84
N PRO A 4 -3.32 -5.65 -20.66
CA PRO A 4 -4.11 -6.39 -19.68
C PRO A 4 -5.32 -5.58 -19.18
N ASP A 5 -6.39 -6.25 -18.77
CA ASP A 5 -7.52 -5.60 -18.10
C ASP A 5 -7.20 -5.42 -16.61
N PHE A 6 -6.79 -4.21 -16.23
CA PHE A 6 -6.45 -3.88 -14.85
C PHE A 6 -7.66 -3.80 -13.92
N GLN A 7 -8.89 -3.72 -14.43
CA GLN A 7 -10.09 -3.64 -13.59
C GLN A 7 -10.43 -4.99 -12.97
N THR A 8 -10.20 -6.07 -13.71
CA THR A 8 -10.50 -7.44 -13.26
C THR A 8 -9.29 -8.16 -12.69
N MET A 9 -8.08 -7.64 -12.91
CA MET A 9 -6.84 -8.23 -12.40
C MET A 9 -6.84 -8.37 -10.87
N PRO A 10 -6.40 -9.51 -10.31
CA PRO A 10 -6.16 -9.67 -8.88
C PRO A 10 -5.17 -8.64 -8.33
N ARG A 11 -5.37 -8.20 -7.08
CA ARG A 11 -4.53 -7.15 -6.46
C ARG A 11 -3.03 -7.48 -6.48
N ALA A 12 -2.68 -8.74 -6.20
CA ALA A 12 -1.28 -9.18 -6.16
C ALA A 12 -0.62 -9.10 -7.54
N GLU A 13 -1.34 -9.50 -8.59
CA GLU A 13 -0.89 -9.44 -9.97
C GLU A 13 -0.77 -8.00 -10.45
N LEU A 14 -1.77 -7.14 -10.17
CA LEU A 14 -1.71 -5.72 -10.55
C LEU A 14 -0.58 -5.00 -9.82
N ARG A 15 -0.29 -5.37 -8.56
CA ARG A 15 0.87 -4.85 -7.83
C ARG A 15 2.18 -5.27 -8.49
N GLN A 16 2.33 -6.55 -8.83
CA GLN A 16 3.55 -7.04 -9.49
C GLN A 16 3.74 -6.36 -10.86
N TYR A 17 2.68 -6.26 -11.65
CA TYR A 17 2.69 -5.56 -12.94
C TYR A 17 3.20 -4.12 -12.80
N ASN A 18 2.69 -3.36 -11.83
CA ASN A 18 3.14 -1.99 -11.56
C ASN A 18 4.63 -1.89 -11.19
N LEU A 19 5.19 -2.88 -10.50
CA LEU A 19 6.61 -2.90 -10.16
C LEU A 19 7.50 -3.15 -11.38
N ASP A 20 7.00 -3.97 -12.32
CA ASP A 20 7.68 -4.31 -13.57
C ASP A 20 7.50 -3.23 -14.66
N HIS A 21 6.44 -2.42 -14.57
CA HIS A 21 6.05 -1.40 -15.56
C HIS A 21 5.83 -0.04 -14.88
N ARG A 22 6.91 0.51 -14.32
CA ARG A 22 6.84 1.74 -13.49
C ARG A 22 6.35 2.99 -14.23
N ASP A 23 6.41 2.99 -15.56
CA ASP A 23 5.99 4.11 -16.41
C ASP A 23 4.55 3.94 -16.97
N ASP A 24 3.83 2.86 -16.62
CA ASP A 24 2.43 2.65 -17.05
C ASP A 24 1.47 3.35 -16.07
N ASP A 25 1.27 4.65 -16.27
CA ASP A 25 0.40 5.49 -15.44
C ASP A 25 -1.02 4.92 -15.31
N GLU A 26 -1.56 4.28 -16.35
CA GLU A 26 -2.91 3.71 -16.29
C GLU A 26 -3.01 2.54 -15.30
N ALA A 27 -1.99 1.68 -15.28
CA ALA A 27 -1.91 0.57 -14.32
C ALA A 27 -1.79 1.10 -12.89
N PHE A 28 -1.01 2.17 -12.71
CA PHE A 28 -0.79 2.80 -11.42
C PHE A 28 -2.05 3.49 -10.89
N GLN A 29 -2.71 4.30 -11.73
CA GLN A 29 -3.96 4.95 -11.37
C GLN A 29 -5.07 3.95 -11.08
N THR A 30 -5.15 2.86 -11.85
CA THR A 30 -6.13 1.79 -11.59
C THR A 30 -5.87 1.12 -10.23
N TYR A 31 -4.62 0.85 -9.89
CA TYR A 31 -4.25 0.28 -8.60
C TYR A 31 -4.64 1.22 -7.44
N LEU A 32 -4.35 2.52 -7.56
CA LEU A 32 -4.73 3.51 -6.56
C LEU A 32 -6.24 3.61 -6.41
N HIS A 33 -6.99 3.71 -7.51
CA HIS A 33 -8.44 3.83 -7.48
C HIS A 33 -9.12 2.61 -6.85
N ARG A 34 -8.65 1.39 -7.16
CA ARG A 34 -9.26 0.15 -6.67
C ARG A 34 -8.90 -0.19 -5.22
N PHE A 35 -7.73 0.24 -4.73
CA PHE A 35 -7.18 -0.26 -3.46
C PHE A 35 -6.80 0.83 -2.45
N THR A 36 -7.18 2.08 -2.70
CA THR A 36 -7.12 3.15 -1.71
C THR A 36 -8.52 3.37 -1.15
N SER A 37 -8.70 3.15 0.15
CA SER A 37 -9.95 3.42 0.86
C SER A 37 -9.77 4.70 1.66
N GLU A 38 -10.84 5.51 1.77
CA GLU A 38 -10.86 6.62 2.73
C GLU A 38 -10.76 6.13 4.18
N ASP A 39 -11.23 4.90 4.45
CA ASP A 39 -11.13 4.22 5.73
C ASP A 39 -9.80 3.45 5.90
N ALA A 40 -8.85 3.61 4.97
CA ALA A 40 -7.56 2.97 5.11
C ALA A 40 -6.89 3.40 6.42
N VAL A 41 -6.39 2.43 7.18
CA VAL A 41 -5.66 2.70 8.41
C VAL A 41 -4.31 3.32 8.04
N ILE A 42 -4.22 4.64 8.14
CA ILE A 42 -2.98 5.38 7.93
C ILE A 42 -2.24 5.46 9.26
N PHE A 43 -1.12 4.75 9.37
CA PHE A 43 -0.18 4.95 10.47
C PHE A 43 0.66 6.19 10.21
N ARG A 44 0.88 7.00 11.25
CA ARG A 44 1.76 8.17 11.13
C ARG A 44 3.17 7.71 10.76
N ALA A 45 3.80 8.45 9.87
CA ALA A 45 5.21 8.27 9.59
C ALA A 45 6.04 8.46 10.90
N PRO A 46 7.22 7.82 11.01
CA PRO A 46 8.19 8.14 12.06
C PRO A 46 8.41 9.65 12.18
N GLN A 47 8.42 10.17 13.41
CA GLN A 47 8.52 11.61 13.67
C GLN A 47 9.95 12.03 14.06
N SER A 48 10.86 11.07 14.26
CA SER A 48 12.24 11.29 14.67
C SER A 48 13.20 10.26 14.07
N ILE A 49 14.51 10.50 14.22
CA ILE A 49 15.54 9.51 13.87
C ILE A 49 15.44 8.29 14.78
N GLU A 50 15.17 8.48 16.07
CA GLU A 50 14.97 7.38 17.03
C GLU A 50 13.79 6.49 16.63
N ASP A 51 12.69 7.08 16.13
CA ASP A 51 11.55 6.33 15.59
C ASP A 51 11.92 5.50 14.36
N LEU A 52 12.83 6.01 13.52
CA LEU A 52 13.34 5.29 12.34
C LEU A 52 14.26 4.14 12.75
N GLU A 53 15.17 4.37 13.71
CA GLU A 53 16.05 3.33 14.26
C GLU A 53 15.25 2.20 14.93
N ASN A 54 14.10 2.53 15.52
CA ASN A 54 13.20 1.60 16.20
C ASN A 54 11.91 1.32 15.40
N PHE A 55 11.97 1.46 14.07
CA PHE A 55 10.79 1.29 13.21
C PHE A 55 10.07 -0.06 13.36
N PRO A 56 10.76 -1.22 13.49
CA PRO A 56 10.10 -2.50 13.70
C PRO A 56 9.20 -2.52 14.94
N GLN A 57 9.64 -1.93 16.06
CA GLN A 57 8.89 -1.84 17.31
C GLN A 57 7.70 -0.89 17.15
N LEU A 58 7.91 0.26 16.52
CA LEU A 58 6.84 1.22 16.22
C LEU A 58 5.75 0.58 15.34
N HIS A 59 6.14 -0.23 14.35
CA HIS A 59 5.21 -0.98 13.51
C HIS A 59 4.40 -2.00 14.30
N GLN A 60 5.04 -2.77 15.19
CA GLN A 60 4.35 -3.72 16.06
C GLN A 60 3.31 -3.03 16.95
N GLN A 61 3.67 -1.91 17.59
CA GLN A 61 2.75 -1.14 18.43
C GLN A 61 1.55 -0.63 17.63
N ASN A 62 1.77 -0.19 16.39
CA ASN A 62 0.71 0.25 15.49
C ASN A 62 -0.27 -0.87 15.13
N LEU A 63 0.24 -2.08 14.85
CA LEU A 63 -0.60 -3.26 14.62
C LEU A 63 -1.41 -3.65 15.86
N GLU A 64 -0.82 -3.55 17.05
CA GLU A 64 -1.54 -3.81 18.30
C GLU A 64 -2.64 -2.79 18.57
N ARG A 65 -2.39 -1.50 18.30
CA ARG A 65 -3.41 -0.45 18.40
C ARG A 65 -4.59 -0.72 17.49
N LEU A 66 -4.33 -1.13 16.25
CA LEU A 66 -5.39 -1.48 15.30
C LEU A 66 -6.22 -2.67 15.82
N ARG A 67 -5.58 -3.71 16.37
CA ARG A 67 -6.29 -4.86 16.95
C ARG A 67 -7.17 -4.51 18.15
N LYS A 68 -6.80 -3.49 18.94
CA LYS A 68 -7.58 -3.05 20.10
C LYS A 68 -8.75 -2.13 19.74
N GLN A 69 -8.76 -1.58 18.53
CA GLN A 69 -9.79 -0.65 18.04
C GLN A 69 -10.86 -1.34 17.18
N ALA A 70 -10.61 -2.59 16.76
CA ALA A 70 -11.55 -3.46 16.05
C ALA A 70 -12.37 -4.31 17.03
#